data_AF-A0A2W4EKD5-F1
#
_entry.id   AF-A0A2W4EKD5-F1
#
_cell.length_a   1.000
_cell.length_b   1.000
_cell.length_c   1.000
_cell.angle_alpha   90.00
_cell.angle_beta   90.00
_cell.angle_gamma   90.00
#
_symmetry.space_group_name_H-M   'P 1'
#
loop_
_entity.id
_entity.type
_entity.pdbx_description
1 polymer ?
#
loop_
_entity_poly.entity_id
_entity_poly.type
_entity_poly.pdbx_seq_one_letter_code
_entity_poly.pdbx_strand_id
1 'polypeptide(L)'
;MRSRSITLTLGKQQSSIDARLESGEFESASEVVRAALRALDREKEILDDAMRAKLREAMDDPRPSIPAAKVFAQLRAFHEDQVKADKRGA
;
A
#
# COMPACT_ATOMS: atom_id res chain seq x y z
N MET A 1 -11.70 26.48 -13.62
CA MET A 1 -10.87 26.22 -12.42
C MET A 1 -9.69 27.18 -12.44
N ARG A 2 -9.40 27.91 -11.34
CA ARG A 2 -8.24 28.83 -11.29
C ARG A 2 -6.97 28.04 -10.96
N SER A 3 -5.97 28.09 -11.83
CA SER A 3 -4.63 27.57 -11.56
C SER A 3 -3.93 28.47 -10.54
N ARG A 4 -3.36 27.87 -9.49
CA ARG A 4 -2.49 28.55 -8.52
C ARG A 4 -1.07 28.06 -8.71
N SER A 5 -0.12 28.98 -8.86
CA SER A 5 1.30 28.65 -8.85
C SER A 5 1.75 28.36 -7.42
N ILE A 6 2.66 27.40 -7.28
CA ILE A 6 3.29 27.03 -6.01
C ILE A 6 4.78 26.81 -6.27
N THR A 7 5.62 27.20 -5.31
CA THR A 7 7.05 26.89 -5.33
C THR A 7 7.29 25.65 -4.49
N LEU A 8 8.02 24.67 -5.04
CA LEU A 8 8.26 23.37 -4.42
C LEU A 8 9.75 23.07 -4.43
N THR A 9 10.27 22.53 -3.33
CA THR A 9 11.65 22.03 -3.23
C THR A 9 11.62 20.50 -3.24
N LEU A 10 12.19 19.90 -4.30
CA LEU A 10 12.07 18.46 -4.55
C LEU A 10 13.23 17.62 -4.00
N GLY A 11 14.35 18.24 -3.64
CA GLY A 11 15.55 17.54 -3.17
C GLY A 11 15.97 16.43 -4.14
N LYS A 12 16.09 15.19 -3.64
CA LYS A 12 16.50 14.02 -4.45
C LYS A 12 15.54 13.70 -5.60
N GLN A 13 14.26 14.09 -5.49
CA GLN A 13 13.24 13.80 -6.50
C GLN A 13 13.37 14.67 -7.76
N GLN A 14 14.23 15.70 -7.75
CA GLN A 14 14.52 16.51 -8.94
C GLN A 14 14.97 15.65 -10.12
N SER A 15 15.87 14.69 -9.87
CA SER A 15 16.37 13.75 -10.88
C SER A 15 15.26 12.93 -11.56
N SER A 16 14.17 12.63 -10.86
CA SER A 16 13.03 11.88 -11.41
C SER A 16 12.19 12.75 -12.36
N ILE A 17 12.09 14.05 -12.10
CA ILE A 17 11.46 14.99 -13.04
C ILE A 17 12.34 15.16 -14.27
N ASP A 18 13.64 15.38 -14.07
CA ASP A 18 14.59 15.63 -15.16
C ASP A 18 14.60 14.44 -16.14
N ALA A 19 14.71 13.21 -15.64
CA ALA A 19 14.68 12.00 -16.46
C ALA A 19 13.39 11.85 -17.30
N ARG A 20 12.25 12.27 -16.75
CA ARG A 20 10.95 12.23 -17.45
C ARG A 20 10.86 13.30 -18.53
N LEU A 21 11.42 14.47 -18.30
CA LEU A 21 11.51 15.52 -19.31
C LEU A 21 12.47 15.13 -20.44
N GLU A 22 13.64 14.59 -20.08
CA GLU A 22 14.63 14.10 -21.05
C GLU A 22 14.08 12.96 -21.92
N SER A 23 13.20 12.12 -21.37
CA SER A 23 12.53 11.07 -22.15
C SER A 23 11.54 11.61 -23.20
N GLY A 24 11.13 12.87 -23.08
CA GLY A 24 10.08 13.46 -23.92
C GLY A 24 8.65 13.01 -23.59
N GLU A 25 8.46 12.20 -22.55
CA GLU A 25 7.12 11.75 -22.11
C GLU A 25 6.25 12.91 -21.62
N PHE A 26 6.87 14.00 -21.14
CA PHE A 26 6.17 15.17 -20.60
C PHE A 26 6.76 16.48 -21.12
N GLU A 27 5.91 17.48 -21.33
CA GLU A 27 6.30 18.79 -21.86
C GLU A 27 6.78 19.75 -20.75
N SER A 28 6.44 19.47 -19.49
CA SER A 28 6.82 20.34 -18.37
C SER A 28 6.86 19.63 -17.01
N ALA A 29 7.67 20.14 -16.09
CA ALA A 29 7.71 19.66 -14.71
C ALA A 29 6.34 19.76 -14.02
N SER A 30 5.55 20.79 -14.35
CA SER A 30 4.18 20.92 -13.83
C SER A 30 3.25 19.81 -14.32
N GLU A 31 3.47 19.28 -15.52
CA GLU A 31 2.74 18.14 -16.04
C GLU A 31 3.13 16.84 -15.34
N VAL A 32 4.44 16.62 -15.14
CA VAL A 32 4.96 15.49 -14.36
C VAL A 32 4.36 15.46 -12.96
N VAL A 33 4.35 16.60 -12.26
CA VAL A 33 3.79 16.69 -10.90
C VAL A 33 2.29 16.41 -10.89
N ARG A 34 1.53 16.94 -11.87
CA ARG A 34 0.08 16.62 -11.98
C ARG A 34 -0.14 15.14 -12.26
N ALA A 35 0.65 14.52 -13.14
CA ALA A 35 0.57 13.09 -13.42
C ALA A 35 0.89 12.24 -12.19
N ALA A 36 1.93 12.63 -11.43
CA ALA A 36 2.30 11.98 -10.18
C ALA A 36 1.19 12.06 -9.13
N LEU A 37 0.55 13.24 -8.97
CA LEU A 37 -0.59 13.39 -8.05
C LEU A 37 -1.78 12.51 -8.45
N ARG A 38 -2.13 12.48 -9.74
CA ARG A 38 -3.19 11.58 -10.22
C ARG A 38 -2.85 10.10 -9.99
N ALA A 39 -1.58 9.73 -10.14
CA ALA A 39 -1.13 8.36 -9.85
C ALA A 39 -1.26 8.03 -8.37
N LEU A 40 -0.84 8.96 -7.49
CA LEU A 40 -0.97 8.82 -6.05
C LEU A 40 -2.43 8.71 -5.61
N ASP A 41 -3.34 9.50 -6.20
CA ASP A 41 -4.76 9.43 -5.89
C ASP A 41 -5.35 8.07 -6.30
N ARG A 42 -5.02 7.56 -7.49
CA ARG A 42 -5.43 6.21 -7.92
C ARG A 42 -4.91 5.11 -7.00
N GLU A 43 -3.64 5.20 -6.58
CA GLU A 43 -3.06 4.22 -5.65
C GLU A 43 -3.78 4.23 -4.30
N LYS A 44 -4.09 5.41 -3.78
CA LYS A 44 -4.87 5.57 -2.55
C LYS A 44 -6.27 5.00 -2.68
N GLU A 45 -6.98 5.30 -3.77
CA GLU A 45 -8.32 4.77 -4.01
C GLU A 45 -8.32 3.23 -4.02
N ILE A 46 -7.35 2.61 -4.71
CA ILE A 46 -7.20 1.15 -4.74
C ILE A 46 -6.96 0.58 -3.33
N LEU A 47 -6.07 1.22 -2.55
CA LEU A 47 -5.78 0.79 -1.19
C LEU A 47 -6.99 0.92 -0.27
N ASP A 48 -7.71 2.05 -0.36
CA ASP A 48 -8.88 2.34 0.44
C ASP A 48 -10.03 1.37 0.11
N ASP A 49 -10.24 1.06 -1.17
CA ASP A 49 -11.24 0.09 -1.61
C ASP A 49 -10.89 -1.33 -1.12
N ALA A 50 -9.62 -1.73 -1.22
CA ALA A 50 -9.16 -3.01 -0.72
C ALA A 50 -9.34 -3.11 0.82
N MET A 51 -9.06 -2.05 1.55
CA MET A 51 -9.28 -1.99 2.99
C MET A 51 -10.77 -2.06 3.34
N ARG A 52 -11.60 -1.29 2.62
CA ARG A 52 -13.05 -1.25 2.84
C ARG A 52 -13.70 -2.60 2.52
N ALA A 53 -13.19 -3.33 1.52
CA ALA A 53 -13.62 -4.69 1.23
C ALA A 53 -13.31 -5.66 2.37
N LYS A 54 -12.08 -5.62 2.92
CA LYS A 54 -11.69 -6.45 4.08
C LYS A 54 -12.51 -6.13 5.33
N LEU A 55 -12.82 -4.86 5.56
CA LEU A 55 -13.68 -4.47 6.68
C LEU A 55 -15.11 -5.00 6.52
N ARG A 56 -15.69 -4.90 5.31
CA ARG A 56 -17.01 -5.49 5.04
C ARG A 56 -17.02 -7.00 5.26
N GLU A 57 -16.03 -7.70 4.72
CA GLU A 57 -15.87 -9.15 4.93
C GLU A 57 -15.84 -9.50 6.42
N ALA A 58 -15.07 -8.77 7.23
CA ALA A 58 -14.99 -9.00 8.67
C ALA A 58 -16.27 -8.64 9.43
N MET A 59 -17.03 -7.63 8.98
CA MET A 59 -18.31 -7.25 9.58
C MET A 59 -19.44 -8.23 9.23
N ASP A 60 -19.40 -8.77 8.01
CA ASP A 60 -20.40 -9.72 7.50
C ASP A 60 -20.10 -11.17 7.92
N ASP A 61 -18.94 -11.43 8.56
CA ASP A 61 -18.55 -12.74 9.06
C ASP A 61 -19.46 -13.18 10.23
N PRO A 62 -20.26 -14.25 10.08
CA PRO A 62 -21.18 -14.70 11.11
C PRO A 62 -20.50 -15.47 12.25
N ARG A 63 -19.19 -15.76 12.14
CA ARG A 63 -18.46 -16.53 13.15
C ARG A 63 -18.39 -15.76 14.47
N PRO A 64 -18.54 -16.45 15.62
CA PRO A 64 -18.45 -15.79 16.91
C PRO A 64 -17.03 -15.33 17.20
N SER A 65 -16.91 -14.25 17.98
CA SER A 65 -15.63 -13.76 18.48
C SER A 65 -14.84 -14.85 19.21
N ILE A 66 -13.54 -14.91 18.97
CA ILE A 66 -12.63 -15.85 19.61
C ILE A 66 -11.87 -15.13 20.73
N PRO A 67 -11.83 -15.66 21.97
CA PRO A 67 -11.01 -15.08 23.03
C PRO A 67 -9.54 -15.01 22.64
N ALA A 68 -8.88 -13.88 22.89
CA ALA A 68 -7.47 -13.67 22.50
C ALA A 68 -6.54 -14.79 23.02
N ALA A 69 -6.74 -15.27 24.25
CA ALA A 69 -5.98 -16.38 24.81
C ALA A 69 -6.04 -17.66 23.97
N LYS A 70 -7.21 -17.96 23.39
CA LYS A 70 -7.42 -19.10 22.49
C LYS A 70 -6.71 -18.89 21.15
N VAL A 71 -6.76 -17.69 20.58
CA VAL A 71 -6.02 -17.33 19.35
C VAL A 71 -4.53 -17.55 19.54
N PHE A 72 -3.94 -16.99 20.61
CA PHE A 72 -2.51 -17.13 20.87
C PHE A 72 -2.09 -18.59 21.14
N ALA A 73 -2.92 -19.37 21.83
CA ALA A 73 -2.65 -20.78 22.04
C ALA A 73 -2.62 -21.56 20.70
N GLN A 74 -3.59 -21.30 19.82
CA GLN A 74 -3.64 -21.92 18.49
C GLN A 74 -2.46 -21.53 17.61
N LEU A 75 -2.07 -20.24 17.60
CA LEU A 75 -0.92 -19.77 16.84
C LEU A 75 0.40 -20.39 17.30
N ARG A 76 0.61 -20.53 18.62
CA ARG A 76 1.79 -21.20 19.16
C ARG A 76 1.85 -22.68 18.76
N ALA A 77 0.74 -23.40 18.90
CA ALA A 77 0.66 -24.80 18.51
C ALA A 77 0.98 -24.99 17.02
N PHE A 78 0.39 -24.16 16.15
CA PHE A 78 0.67 -24.19 14.72
C PHE A 78 2.16 -23.95 14.42
N HIS A 79 2.78 -22.94 15.05
CA HIS A 79 4.20 -22.65 14.87
C HIS A 79 5.10 -23.78 15.35
N GLU A 80 4.80 -24.38 16.51
CA GLU A 80 5.54 -25.54 17.01
C GLU A 80 5.49 -26.74 16.07
N ASP A 81 4.33 -26.99 15.46
CA ASP A 81 4.17 -28.07 14.49
C ASP A 81 4.96 -27.82 13.20
N GLN A 82 4.98 -26.57 12.70
CA GLN A 82 5.81 -26.18 11.56
C GLN A 82 7.31 -26.37 11.86
N VAL A 83 7.79 -25.87 12.99
CA VAL A 83 9.19 -26.03 13.41
C VAL A 83 9.58 -27.50 13.58
N LYS A 84 8.68 -28.34 14.09
CA LYS A 84 8.91 -29.79 14.20
C LYS A 84 8.90 -30.49 12.84
N ALA A 85 8.14 -29.99 11.86
CA ALA A 85 8.11 -30.54 10.50
C ALA A 85 9.41 -30.20 9.76
N ASP A 86 9.86 -28.96 9.84
CA ASP A 86 11.14 -28.50 9.24
C ASP A 86 12.33 -29.30 9.79
N LYS A 87 12.36 -29.56 11.11
CA LYS A 87 13.40 -30.37 11.75
C LYS A 87 13.37 -31.86 11.37
N ARG A 88 12.26 -32.38 10.85
CA ARG A 88 12.12 -33.78 10.40
C ARG A 88 12.47 -33.96 8.93
N GLY A 89 12.54 -32.86 8.16
CA GLY A 89 12.94 -32.84 6.75
C GLY A 89 14.41 -32.46 6.52
N ALA A 90 15.16 -32.15 7.58
CA ALA A 90 16.61 -31.92 7.60
C ALA A 90 17.34 -33.13 8.18
#